data_AF-W3XIC0-F1
#
_entry.id   AF-W3XIC0-F1
#
_cell.length_a   1.000
_cell.length_b   1.000
_cell.length_c   1.000
_cell.angle_alpha   90.00
_cell.angle_beta   90.00
_cell.angle_gamma   90.00
#
_symmetry.space_group_name_H-M   'P 1'
#
loop_
_entity.id
_entity.type
_entity.pdbx_description
1 polymer ?
#
loop_
_entity_poly.entity_id
_entity_poly.type
_entity_poly.pdbx_seq_one_letter_code
_entity_poly.pdbx_strand_id
1 'polypeptide(L)'
;MPNSLQNLHTVEEDHENGLVFEKNVDIPLKASDLPIRCNVYRPLDSGPEKQYPVLVTYGPYGKDIWYGEYVKTFDHTILVALQLTSPSSFHAKSYSEVLDEQKSRYAAWETPEPVFWTRNGYAVVRADERGLGQSPGLLDTMSRGTSECFNDVVEWAASQPWSSGKVGLLGVSYYAGSQWRVAARKPKGLAAIIPWEGMSDYYRDRCRHGGIFSNNFINFWWNRQVVTNQYGRPGRAAANWGEDTIEGDLSEEELLANRQDQNIDNEINRFRDDEYYASKDFDLSDIDIPVLSVANWGGILLHLRGNVQGYLGVSSKDKFLRFIVGRHDLPFYYKEEVEIQKSFLDAYLKGNDSAGWSSGKVAPVSICLRQGDVGFNNPEAEKRFSRREESEWPIARTQYTKYLLSADAGLSKDMTPQPVSKVSYKALGSLQQPSLVQFTTAQFDETTEITGHVTAHLNVSVDSSASPLPERQDIDIFVTLRHISPQGAEVFYTGSSGDNVPVCKGWLRVSLRKVNADHPQHRHYLPYRQYFSTDVQPVINGHVYAVDVELWPTNVVIDKGGKLIFEVSSGDTQGSGLFQHTNPKDRSKSVFGGQNSLHFGPGVENYITLPIIPPK
;
A
#
# COMPACT_ATOMS: atom_id res chain seq x y z
N MET A 1 -6.95 -24.30 21.70
CA MET A 1 -5.66 -24.74 21.11
C MET A 1 -5.58 -26.24 21.25
N PRO A 2 -5.57 -27.00 20.13
CA PRO A 2 -5.61 -28.46 20.16
C PRO A 2 -4.26 -29.10 20.51
N ASN A 3 -3.17 -28.51 20.04
CA ASN A 3 -1.82 -29.06 20.23
C ASN A 3 -1.14 -28.46 21.47
N SER A 4 -0.33 -29.28 22.16
CA SER A 4 0.47 -28.84 23.31
C SER A 4 1.69 -28.07 22.86
N LEU A 5 1.95 -26.89 23.46
CA LEU A 5 3.11 -26.06 23.13
C LEU A 5 4.43 -26.80 23.40
N GLN A 6 5.36 -26.74 22.44
CA GLN A 6 6.71 -27.25 22.62
C GLN A 6 7.71 -26.10 22.74
N ASN A 7 8.72 -26.28 23.58
CA ASN A 7 9.86 -25.37 23.66
C ASN A 7 11.04 -25.95 22.88
N LEU A 8 11.27 -25.41 21.69
CA LEU A 8 12.41 -25.76 20.82
C LEU A 8 13.28 -24.54 20.52
N HIS A 9 13.43 -23.64 21.51
CA HIS A 9 14.37 -22.53 21.39
C HIS A 9 15.79 -23.07 21.19
N THR A 10 16.41 -22.72 20.06
CA THR A 10 17.80 -23.05 19.74
C THR A 10 18.66 -21.80 19.60
N VAL A 11 19.92 -21.88 20.03
CA VAL A 11 20.91 -20.80 19.89
C VAL A 11 22.08 -21.31 19.08
N GLU A 12 22.48 -20.56 18.05
CA GLU A 12 23.61 -20.83 17.17
C GLU A 12 24.53 -19.60 17.10
N GLU A 13 25.84 -19.78 17.29
CA GLU A 13 26.85 -18.76 16.97
C GLU A 13 27.32 -18.95 15.52
N ASP A 14 26.88 -18.09 14.62
CA ASP A 14 27.29 -18.09 13.22
C ASP A 14 28.50 -17.16 13.05
N HIS A 15 29.70 -17.71 13.27
CA HIS A 15 30.95 -16.97 13.13
C HIS A 15 31.26 -16.54 11.70
N GLU A 16 30.70 -17.20 10.68
CA GLU A 16 30.86 -16.81 9.27
C GLU A 16 30.14 -15.50 8.98
N ASN A 17 28.91 -15.37 9.49
CA ASN A 17 28.12 -14.16 9.32
C ASN A 17 28.35 -13.11 10.40
N GLY A 18 28.97 -13.49 11.53
CA GLY A 18 29.32 -12.58 12.63
C GLY A 18 28.15 -12.28 13.58
N LEU A 19 27.24 -13.24 13.76
CA LEU A 19 26.03 -13.05 14.59
C LEU A 19 25.72 -14.27 15.47
N VAL A 20 24.95 -14.04 16.53
CA VAL A 20 24.18 -15.07 17.24
C VAL A 20 22.79 -15.13 16.63
N PHE A 21 22.35 -16.34 16.30
CA PHE A 21 21.00 -16.65 15.82
C PHE A 21 20.26 -17.46 16.87
N GLU A 22 19.18 -16.89 17.41
CA GLU A 22 18.24 -17.57 18.29
C GLU A 22 16.95 -17.85 17.52
N LYS A 23 16.54 -19.11 17.44
CA LYS A 23 15.36 -19.53 16.68
C LYS A 23 14.25 -19.97 17.61
N ASN A 24 13.01 -19.62 17.27
CA ASN A 24 11.80 -20.00 18.01
C ASN A 24 11.81 -19.52 19.48
N VAL A 25 12.26 -18.29 19.71
CA VAL A 25 12.16 -17.65 21.02
C VAL A 25 10.68 -17.34 21.29
N ASP A 26 10.17 -17.81 22.42
CA ASP A 26 8.81 -17.52 22.89
C ASP A 26 8.75 -16.15 23.55
N ILE A 27 7.92 -15.28 23.00
CA ILE A 27 7.58 -13.97 23.56
C ILE A 27 6.27 -14.13 24.34
N PRO A 28 6.28 -13.91 25.67
CA PRO A 28 5.04 -13.94 26.46
C PRO A 28 4.17 -12.74 26.11
N LEU A 29 2.86 -12.99 25.97
CA LEU A 29 1.86 -11.96 25.74
C LEU A 29 1.15 -11.57 27.04
N LYS A 30 0.72 -10.32 27.15
CA LYS A 30 -0.05 -9.86 28.32
C LYS A 30 -1.49 -10.36 28.33
N ALA A 31 -2.07 -10.48 27.14
CA ALA A 31 -3.50 -10.79 26.94
C ALA A 31 -3.77 -12.25 26.55
N SER A 32 -2.74 -13.10 26.47
CA SER A 32 -2.89 -14.50 26.07
C SER A 32 -1.81 -15.38 26.70
N ASP A 33 -2.18 -16.60 27.07
CA ASP A 33 -1.24 -17.64 27.50
C ASP A 33 -0.46 -18.26 26.32
N LEU A 34 -0.80 -17.89 25.09
CA LEU A 34 -0.10 -18.34 23.89
C LEU A 34 1.04 -17.38 23.54
N PRO A 35 2.26 -17.89 23.26
CA PRO A 35 3.38 -17.03 22.92
C PRO A 35 3.27 -16.54 21.47
N ILE A 36 4.01 -15.47 21.18
CA ILE A 36 4.46 -15.18 19.82
C ILE A 36 5.85 -15.78 19.65
N ARG A 37 6.10 -16.45 18.52
CA ARG A 37 7.42 -17.00 18.20
C ARG A 37 8.20 -16.08 17.29
N CYS A 38 9.45 -15.86 17.66
CA CYS A 38 10.36 -15.04 16.88
C CYS A 38 11.72 -15.70 16.68
N ASN A 39 12.45 -15.13 15.73
CA ASN A 39 13.86 -15.34 15.52
C ASN A 39 14.60 -14.06 15.94
N VAL A 40 15.72 -14.20 16.65
CA VAL A 40 16.60 -13.10 17.06
C VAL A 40 17.94 -13.26 16.36
N TYR A 41 18.41 -12.18 15.76
CA TYR A 41 19.74 -12.07 15.16
C TYR A 41 20.46 -10.92 15.85
N ARG A 42 21.60 -11.18 16.48
CA ARG A 42 22.32 -10.13 17.23
C ARG A 42 23.83 -10.26 17.06
N PRO A 43 24.60 -9.17 17.18
CA PRO A 43 26.06 -9.24 17.08
C PRO A 43 26.67 -10.27 18.05
N LEU A 44 27.76 -10.94 17.67
CA LEU A 44 28.40 -11.97 18.52
C LEU A 44 28.80 -11.49 19.90
N ASP A 45 29.17 -10.21 20.02
CA ASP A 45 29.59 -9.59 21.27
C ASP A 45 28.42 -8.96 22.05
N SER A 46 27.17 -9.20 21.64
CA SER A 46 25.99 -8.66 22.31
C SER A 46 25.69 -9.37 23.63
N GLY A 47 25.29 -8.58 24.63
CA GLY A 47 24.95 -9.05 25.96
C GLY A 47 24.72 -7.89 26.93
N PRO A 48 24.60 -8.16 28.25
CA PRO A 48 24.39 -7.11 29.26
C PRO A 48 25.43 -5.98 29.22
N GLU A 49 26.68 -6.30 28.87
CA GLU A 49 27.80 -5.34 28.82
C GLU A 49 27.88 -4.58 27.49
N LYS A 50 27.21 -5.07 26.43
CA LYS A 50 27.21 -4.44 25.11
C LYS A 50 25.86 -4.62 24.43
N GLN A 51 25.08 -3.55 24.51
CA GLN A 51 23.71 -3.50 24.06
C GLN A 51 23.59 -2.85 22.68
N TYR A 52 22.59 -3.28 21.91
CA TYR A 52 22.33 -2.80 20.57
C TYR A 52 20.88 -2.32 20.42
N PRO A 53 20.60 -1.31 19.59
CA PRO A 53 19.23 -1.02 19.16
C PRO A 53 18.65 -2.19 18.36
N VAL A 54 17.33 -2.36 18.41
CA VAL A 54 16.66 -3.53 17.84
C VAL A 54 15.74 -3.12 16.69
N LEU A 55 15.87 -3.78 15.55
CA LEU A 55 14.91 -3.70 14.46
C LEU A 55 13.90 -4.83 14.60
N VAL A 56 12.60 -4.52 14.55
CA VAL A 56 11.54 -5.53 14.76
C VAL A 56 10.64 -5.60 13.54
N THR A 57 10.33 -6.83 13.11
CA THR A 57 9.30 -7.15 12.12
C THR A 57 8.32 -8.17 12.69
N TYR A 58 7.02 -7.97 12.40
CA TYR A 58 5.93 -8.84 12.84
C TYR A 58 4.89 -8.94 11.72
N GLY A 59 4.59 -10.15 11.26
CA GLY A 59 3.68 -10.32 10.12
C GLY A 59 3.47 -11.76 9.65
N PRO A 60 2.71 -11.95 8.55
CA PRO A 60 2.12 -13.24 8.18
C PRO A 60 2.96 -14.06 7.19
N TYR A 61 4.09 -13.55 6.72
CA TYR A 61 4.84 -14.17 5.62
C TYR A 61 5.80 -15.28 6.04
N GLY A 62 5.84 -15.64 7.33
CA GLY A 62 6.64 -16.73 7.84
C GLY A 62 8.09 -16.31 8.09
N LYS A 63 8.49 -16.27 9.36
CA LYS A 63 9.83 -15.86 9.80
C LYS A 63 10.94 -16.82 9.37
N ASP A 64 10.62 -18.00 8.84
CA ASP A 64 11.58 -19.03 8.41
C ASP A 64 11.56 -19.27 6.89
N ILE A 65 10.77 -18.50 6.13
CA ILE A 65 10.75 -18.61 4.66
C ILE A 65 11.93 -17.85 4.08
N TRP A 66 12.81 -18.58 3.41
CA TRP A 66 14.02 -17.99 2.84
C TRP A 66 13.70 -17.26 1.52
N TYR A 67 14.20 -16.03 1.38
CA TYR A 67 13.94 -15.20 0.20
C TYR A 67 14.51 -15.83 -1.09
N GLY A 68 15.66 -16.49 -1.02
CA GLY A 68 16.23 -17.16 -2.19
C GLY A 68 15.52 -18.45 -2.62
N GLU A 69 14.48 -18.88 -1.90
CA GLU A 69 13.87 -20.18 -2.09
C GLU A 69 13.06 -20.30 -3.39
N TYR A 70 13.24 -21.42 -4.09
CA TYR A 70 12.41 -21.79 -5.23
C TYR A 70 11.16 -22.51 -4.74
N VAL A 71 10.00 -21.92 -5.04
CA VAL A 71 8.69 -22.42 -4.62
C VAL A 71 8.17 -23.41 -5.65
N LYS A 72 7.88 -24.64 -5.22
CA LYS A 72 7.08 -25.57 -6.02
C LYS A 72 5.60 -25.19 -5.82
N THR A 73 5.04 -24.33 -6.67
CA THR A 73 3.64 -23.92 -6.52
C THR A 73 2.68 -25.11 -6.62
N PHE A 74 1.83 -25.26 -5.60
CA PHE A 74 0.98 -26.43 -5.38
C PHE A 74 -0.35 -26.46 -6.13
N ASP A 75 -0.68 -25.48 -6.99
CA ASP A 75 -1.93 -25.57 -7.73
C ASP A 75 -1.92 -24.82 -9.06
N HIS A 76 -1.94 -25.59 -10.16
CA HIS A 76 -2.06 -25.08 -11.51
C HIS A 76 -3.41 -24.37 -11.75
N THR A 77 -4.44 -24.66 -10.95
CA THR A 77 -5.78 -24.07 -11.14
C THR A 77 -5.87 -22.62 -10.65
N ILE A 78 -5.16 -22.25 -9.59
CA ILE A 78 -5.06 -20.84 -9.13
C ILE A 78 -4.28 -19.99 -10.14
N LEU A 79 -3.18 -20.53 -10.69
CA LEU A 79 -2.39 -19.84 -11.72
C LEU A 79 -3.20 -19.60 -13.00
N VAL A 80 -4.00 -20.59 -13.42
CA VAL A 80 -4.90 -20.47 -14.58
C VAL A 80 -6.06 -19.50 -14.31
N ALA A 81 -6.67 -19.54 -13.12
CA ALA A 81 -7.75 -18.62 -12.74
C ALA A 81 -7.28 -17.16 -12.66
N LEU A 82 -6.01 -16.93 -12.31
CA LEU A 82 -5.42 -15.60 -12.18
C LEU A 82 -4.60 -15.15 -13.40
N GLN A 83 -4.62 -15.92 -14.50
CA GLN A 83 -3.84 -15.64 -15.72
C GLN A 83 -2.33 -15.45 -15.47
N LEU A 84 -1.80 -16.10 -14.43
CA LEU A 84 -0.36 -16.13 -14.13
C LEU A 84 0.27 -17.28 -14.91
N THR A 85 1.17 -16.96 -15.84
CA THR A 85 1.67 -17.90 -16.86
C THR A 85 2.83 -18.80 -16.41
N SER A 86 3.17 -18.85 -15.12
CA SER A 86 4.32 -19.66 -14.66
C SER A 86 4.23 -20.10 -13.19
N PRO A 87 4.66 -21.33 -12.83
CA PRO A 87 4.97 -21.68 -11.44
C PRO A 87 5.98 -20.66 -10.90
N SER A 88 5.56 -19.86 -9.92
CA SER A 88 6.22 -18.58 -9.66
C SER A 88 7.58 -18.76 -8.98
N SER A 89 8.67 -18.61 -9.74
CA SER A 89 10.01 -18.31 -9.24
C SER A 89 10.15 -16.85 -8.74
N PHE A 90 9.03 -16.21 -8.36
CA PHE A 90 8.94 -14.78 -8.06
C PHE A 90 10.00 -14.34 -7.05
N HIS A 91 10.12 -15.05 -5.92
CA HIS A 91 11.12 -14.76 -4.90
C HIS A 91 12.55 -14.99 -5.42
N ALA A 92 12.83 -16.13 -6.07
CA ALA A 92 14.17 -16.42 -6.58
C ALA A 92 14.65 -15.41 -7.66
N LYS A 93 13.77 -14.97 -8.57
CA LYS A 93 14.11 -13.96 -9.57
C LYS A 93 14.37 -12.61 -8.90
N SER A 94 13.46 -12.16 -8.03
CA SER A 94 13.62 -10.90 -7.31
C SER A 94 14.89 -10.91 -6.46
N TYR A 95 15.12 -11.98 -5.70
CA TYR A 95 16.32 -12.19 -4.88
C TYR A 95 17.61 -12.15 -5.71
N SER A 96 17.60 -12.65 -6.95
CA SER A 96 18.79 -12.57 -7.82
C SER A 96 19.21 -11.14 -8.15
N GLU A 97 18.26 -10.20 -8.15
CA GLU A 97 18.46 -8.77 -8.42
C GLU A 97 18.83 -7.97 -7.16
N VAL A 98 18.65 -8.54 -5.96
CA VAL A 98 19.08 -7.93 -4.69
C VAL A 98 20.61 -7.81 -4.65
N LEU A 99 21.12 -6.76 -4.00
CA LEU A 99 22.56 -6.56 -3.83
C LEU A 99 23.19 -7.70 -3.01
N ASP A 100 24.41 -8.11 -3.34
CA ASP A 100 25.06 -9.24 -2.68
C ASP A 100 25.27 -9.04 -1.17
N GLU A 101 25.40 -7.81 -0.71
CA GLU A 101 25.49 -7.48 0.73
C GLU A 101 24.17 -7.66 1.49
N GLN A 102 23.04 -7.78 0.77
CA GLN A 102 21.69 -8.05 1.28
C GLN A 102 21.26 -9.52 0.98
N LYS A 103 22.22 -10.39 0.64
CA LYS A 103 22.00 -11.82 0.41
C LYS A 103 22.61 -12.65 1.54
N SER A 104 21.80 -13.50 2.15
CA SER A 104 22.25 -14.49 3.13
C SER A 104 21.23 -15.63 3.25
N ARG A 105 21.57 -16.67 4.03
CA ARG A 105 20.61 -17.74 4.40
C ARG A 105 19.47 -17.25 5.30
N TYR A 106 19.58 -16.04 5.85
CA TYR A 106 18.60 -15.45 6.76
C TYR A 106 17.67 -14.44 6.08
N ALA A 107 17.97 -14.05 4.83
CA ALA A 107 17.15 -13.11 4.09
C ALA A 107 15.70 -13.61 3.97
N ALA A 108 14.73 -12.74 4.24
CA ALA A 108 13.31 -12.98 4.02
C ALA A 108 12.67 -11.80 3.30
N TRP A 109 11.66 -12.11 2.47
CA TRP A 109 10.89 -11.15 1.70
C TRP A 109 10.41 -9.97 2.54
N GLU A 110 10.63 -8.74 2.05
CA GLU A 110 10.12 -7.48 2.66
C GLU A 110 10.65 -7.14 4.06
N THR A 111 11.68 -7.84 4.54
CA THR A 111 12.27 -7.60 5.85
C THR A 111 13.73 -7.12 5.76
N PRO A 112 14.24 -6.41 6.80
CA PRO A 112 15.65 -6.07 6.93
C PRO A 112 16.53 -7.32 6.92
N GLU A 113 17.60 -7.33 6.13
CA GLU A 113 18.51 -8.48 6.06
C GLU A 113 19.37 -8.59 7.35
N PRO A 114 19.26 -9.69 8.12
CA PRO A 114 19.89 -9.77 9.44
C PRO A 114 21.43 -9.63 9.45
N VAL A 115 22.15 -10.18 8.47
CA VAL A 115 23.62 -10.14 8.44
C VAL A 115 24.11 -8.70 8.22
N PHE A 116 23.49 -7.97 7.32
CA PHE A 116 23.78 -6.57 7.05
C PHE A 116 23.53 -5.71 8.28
N TRP A 117 22.35 -5.83 8.90
CA TRP A 117 21.98 -4.95 10.03
C TRP A 117 22.76 -5.27 11.30
N THR A 118 23.09 -6.55 11.56
CA THR A 118 23.97 -6.93 12.67
C THR A 118 25.40 -6.42 12.50
N ARG A 119 25.97 -6.50 11.30
CA ARG A 119 27.26 -5.87 10.97
C ARG A 119 27.25 -4.35 11.11
N ASN A 120 26.09 -3.72 10.96
CA ASN A 120 25.89 -2.28 11.17
C ASN A 120 25.44 -1.93 12.59
N GLY A 121 25.61 -2.83 13.57
CA GLY A 121 25.39 -2.56 14.98
C GLY A 121 23.91 -2.45 15.38
N TYR A 122 23.08 -3.34 14.84
CA TYR A 122 21.70 -3.55 15.25
C TYR A 122 21.47 -5.02 15.65
N ALA A 123 20.57 -5.28 16.57
CA ALA A 123 19.91 -6.58 16.65
C ALA A 123 18.66 -6.56 15.73
N VAL A 124 18.24 -7.72 15.24
CA VAL A 124 17.03 -7.90 14.43
C VAL A 124 16.16 -8.96 15.07
N VAL A 125 14.89 -8.65 15.28
CA VAL A 125 13.85 -9.59 15.73
C VAL A 125 12.83 -9.74 14.61
N ARG A 126 12.61 -10.98 14.18
CA ARG A 126 11.60 -11.34 13.17
C ARG A 126 10.59 -12.30 13.76
N ALA A 127 9.36 -11.84 13.92
CA ALA A 127 8.30 -12.56 14.61
C ALA A 127 7.17 -12.97 13.66
N ASP A 128 6.68 -14.20 13.84
CA ASP A 128 5.46 -14.65 13.18
C ASP A 128 4.25 -14.04 13.85
N GLU A 129 3.32 -13.52 13.06
CA GLU A 129 2.03 -13.07 13.56
C GLU A 129 1.22 -14.18 14.22
N ARG A 130 0.37 -13.83 15.20
CA ARG A 130 -0.50 -14.79 15.89
C ARG A 130 -1.29 -15.64 14.89
N GLY A 131 -1.30 -16.97 15.09
CA GLY A 131 -1.99 -17.92 14.23
C GLY A 131 -1.26 -18.25 12.91
N LEU A 132 -0.02 -17.78 12.73
CA LEU A 132 0.79 -17.98 11.52
C LEU A 132 2.17 -18.54 11.86
N GLY A 133 2.80 -19.18 10.88
CA GLY A 133 4.16 -19.70 11.00
C GLY A 133 4.27 -20.69 12.15
N GLN A 134 5.09 -20.34 13.14
CA GLN A 134 5.24 -21.07 14.39
C GLN A 134 4.51 -20.41 15.57
N SER A 135 3.82 -19.29 15.38
CA SER A 135 3.03 -18.61 16.40
C SER A 135 1.61 -19.17 16.49
N PRO A 136 1.21 -19.82 17.59
CA PRO A 136 -0.15 -20.32 17.78
C PRO A 136 -1.19 -19.18 17.88
N GLY A 137 -2.47 -19.53 17.74
CA GLY A 137 -3.60 -18.63 17.98
C GLY A 137 -4.54 -18.48 16.78
N LEU A 138 -5.40 -17.47 16.84
CA LEU A 138 -6.36 -17.15 15.79
C LEU A 138 -5.67 -16.36 14.68
N LEU A 139 -5.74 -16.84 13.44
CA LEU A 139 -5.30 -16.11 12.26
C LEU A 139 -6.35 -15.04 11.91
N ASP A 140 -6.06 -13.78 12.21
CA ASP A 140 -6.90 -12.62 11.87
C ASP A 140 -6.01 -11.40 11.55
N THR A 141 -5.51 -11.37 10.32
CA THR A 141 -4.48 -10.41 9.92
C THR A 141 -5.00 -8.97 9.90
N MET A 142 -4.13 -8.02 10.26
CA MET A 142 -4.44 -6.59 10.43
C MET A 142 -5.55 -6.29 11.45
N SER A 143 -5.83 -7.24 12.36
CA SER A 143 -6.80 -7.05 13.43
C SER A 143 -6.26 -6.21 14.59
N ARG A 144 -7.16 -5.81 15.47
CA ARG A 144 -6.81 -5.24 16.77
C ARG A 144 -5.96 -6.20 17.60
N GLY A 145 -6.31 -7.49 17.62
CA GLY A 145 -5.59 -8.52 18.38
C GLY A 145 -4.15 -8.68 17.91
N THR A 146 -3.92 -8.66 16.59
CA THR A 146 -2.58 -8.61 15.98
C THR A 146 -1.78 -7.39 16.46
N SER A 147 -2.40 -6.21 16.46
CA SER A 147 -1.73 -4.96 16.86
C SER A 147 -1.40 -4.92 18.36
N GLU A 148 -2.23 -5.57 19.20
CA GLU A 148 -1.97 -5.76 20.62
C GLU A 148 -0.82 -6.74 20.88
N CYS A 149 -0.75 -7.84 20.14
CA CYS A 149 0.39 -8.75 20.21
C CYS A 149 1.69 -8.06 19.75
N PHE A 150 1.62 -7.25 18.69
CA PHE A 150 2.80 -6.53 18.21
C PHE A 150 3.32 -5.51 19.24
N ASN A 151 2.44 -4.87 20.01
CA ASN A 151 2.85 -4.02 21.14
C ASN A 151 3.72 -4.79 22.14
N ASP A 152 3.28 -5.98 22.55
CA ASP A 152 4.03 -6.84 23.49
C ASP A 152 5.36 -7.33 22.89
N VAL A 153 5.40 -7.65 21.58
CA VAL A 153 6.64 -8.02 20.88
C VAL A 153 7.67 -6.87 20.92
N VAL A 154 7.22 -5.64 20.69
CA VAL A 154 8.09 -4.45 20.75
C VAL A 154 8.63 -4.22 22.16
N GLU A 155 7.76 -4.27 23.18
CA GLU A 155 8.18 -4.07 24.56
C GLU A 155 9.12 -5.18 25.04
N TRP A 156 8.87 -6.43 24.65
CA TRP A 156 9.75 -7.55 24.93
C TRP A 156 11.12 -7.35 24.29
N ALA A 157 11.18 -6.94 23.01
CA ALA A 157 12.43 -6.69 22.31
C ALA A 157 13.23 -5.54 22.96
N ALA A 158 12.54 -4.51 23.46
CA ALA A 158 13.15 -3.41 24.20
C ALA A 158 13.73 -3.86 25.56
N SER A 159 13.15 -4.86 26.22
CA SER A 159 13.55 -5.27 27.57
C SER A 159 14.67 -6.29 27.64
N GLN A 160 15.14 -6.82 26.51
CA GLN A 160 16.17 -7.88 26.52
C GLN A 160 17.52 -7.35 27.01
N PRO A 161 18.35 -8.19 27.68
CA PRO A 161 19.63 -7.74 28.25
C PRO A 161 20.64 -7.25 27.20
N TRP A 162 20.54 -7.73 25.96
CA TRP A 162 21.34 -7.31 24.81
C TRP A 162 20.73 -6.11 24.05
N SER A 163 19.56 -5.63 24.45
CA SER A 163 18.87 -4.49 23.85
C SER A 163 19.26 -3.19 24.54
N SER A 164 19.42 -2.12 23.77
CA SER A 164 19.65 -0.77 24.30
C SER A 164 18.38 -0.11 24.85
N GLY A 165 17.24 -0.82 24.82
CA GLY A 165 15.93 -0.26 25.15
C GLY A 165 15.27 0.52 24.01
N LYS A 166 15.96 0.71 22.88
CA LYS A 166 15.46 1.43 21.71
C LYS A 166 15.14 0.48 20.55
N VAL A 167 13.90 0.51 20.11
CA VAL A 167 13.37 -0.31 19.01
C VAL A 167 13.00 0.57 17.82
N GLY A 168 13.41 0.14 16.62
CA GLY A 168 12.96 0.68 15.34
C GLY A 168 12.10 -0.34 14.60
N LEU A 169 11.10 0.13 13.85
CA LEU A 169 10.35 -0.72 12.91
C LEU A 169 10.77 -0.39 11.48
N LEU A 170 11.11 -1.43 10.72
CA LEU A 170 11.53 -1.32 9.34
C LEU A 170 11.04 -2.56 8.58
N GLY A 171 10.40 -2.35 7.45
CA GLY A 171 9.88 -3.41 6.60
C GLY A 171 8.93 -2.85 5.55
N VAL A 172 8.56 -3.68 4.60
CA VAL A 172 7.79 -3.29 3.42
C VAL A 172 6.34 -3.82 3.49
N SER A 173 5.40 -3.18 2.77
CA SER A 173 4.01 -3.65 2.60
C SER A 173 3.24 -3.89 3.89
N TYR A 174 3.03 -5.16 4.25
CA TYR A 174 2.33 -5.55 5.48
C TYR A 174 3.13 -5.12 6.70
N TYR A 175 4.45 -5.35 6.68
CA TYR A 175 5.35 -4.95 7.75
C TYR A 175 5.46 -3.44 7.88
N ALA A 176 5.16 -2.67 6.83
CA ALA A 176 5.05 -1.21 6.87
C ALA A 176 3.68 -0.76 7.41
N GLY A 177 2.59 -1.36 6.92
CA GLY A 177 1.23 -1.05 7.35
C GLY A 177 0.99 -1.38 8.83
N SER A 178 1.60 -2.44 9.37
CA SER A 178 1.50 -2.79 10.78
C SER A 178 2.24 -1.80 11.70
N GLN A 179 3.25 -1.08 11.19
CA GLN A 179 3.97 -0.05 11.97
C GLN A 179 3.05 1.09 12.38
N TRP A 180 2.22 1.60 11.46
CA TRP A 180 1.25 2.66 11.76
C TRP A 180 0.33 2.26 12.92
N ARG A 181 -0.18 1.03 12.87
CA ARG A 181 -1.11 0.48 13.86
C ARG A 181 -0.46 0.34 15.23
N VAL A 182 0.71 -0.30 15.30
CA VAL A 182 1.38 -0.51 16.60
C VAL A 182 1.97 0.79 17.15
N ALA A 183 2.47 1.69 16.30
CA ALA A 183 3.01 2.97 16.76
C ALA A 183 1.93 3.84 17.43
N ALA A 184 0.70 3.83 16.90
CA ALA A 184 -0.43 4.53 17.53
C ALA A 184 -0.75 3.99 18.94
N ARG A 185 -0.33 2.76 19.26
CA ARG A 185 -0.47 2.15 20.58
C ARG A 185 0.63 2.55 21.58
N LYS A 186 1.66 3.29 21.13
CA LYS A 186 2.79 3.77 21.94
C LYS A 186 3.48 2.69 22.79
N PRO A 187 3.91 1.56 22.20
CA PRO A 187 4.68 0.54 22.92
C PRO A 187 5.94 1.14 23.56
N LYS A 188 6.25 0.75 24.79
CA LYS A 188 7.50 1.18 25.45
C LYS A 188 8.72 0.71 24.65
N GLY A 189 9.68 1.61 24.51
CA GLY A 189 10.95 1.36 23.80
C GLY A 189 10.89 1.62 22.29
N LEU A 190 9.71 1.77 21.68
CA LEU A 190 9.63 2.17 20.28
C LEU A 190 10.08 3.62 20.11
N ALA A 191 11.12 3.81 19.29
CA ALA A 191 11.80 5.09 19.15
C ALA A 191 11.77 5.64 17.71
N ALA A 192 11.47 4.81 16.69
CA ALA A 192 11.38 5.25 15.31
C ALA A 192 10.64 4.22 14.43
N ILE A 193 9.97 4.69 13.37
CA ILE A 193 9.37 3.82 12.35
C ILE A 193 9.77 4.27 10.94
N ILE A 194 9.96 3.29 10.04
CA ILE A 194 10.13 3.49 8.60
C ILE A 194 9.08 2.64 7.87
N PRO A 195 7.85 3.16 7.68
CA PRO A 195 6.84 2.50 6.87
C PRO A 195 7.21 2.61 5.39
N TRP A 196 7.86 1.57 4.86
CA TRP A 196 8.28 1.51 3.46
C TRP A 196 7.16 0.92 2.59
N GLU A 197 6.50 1.74 1.78
CA GLU A 197 5.33 1.32 1.00
C GLU A 197 4.27 0.62 1.88
N GLY A 198 3.66 1.36 2.81
CA GLY A 198 2.72 0.83 3.80
C GLY A 198 1.39 1.57 3.83
N MET A 199 0.28 0.82 3.68
CA MET A 199 -1.06 1.40 3.81
C MET A 199 -1.35 1.86 5.24
N SER A 200 -1.97 3.02 5.40
CA SER A 200 -2.35 3.58 6.70
C SER A 200 -3.83 3.41 7.01
N ASP A 201 -4.67 3.34 5.98
CA ASP A 201 -6.12 3.15 6.07
C ASP A 201 -6.49 1.79 5.45
N TYR A 202 -6.88 0.84 6.30
CA TYR A 202 -7.22 -0.51 5.86
C TYR A 202 -8.34 -0.54 4.82
N TYR A 203 -9.32 0.36 4.95
CA TYR A 203 -10.47 0.43 4.06
C TYR A 203 -10.10 1.13 2.76
N ARG A 204 -9.64 2.39 2.83
CA ARG A 204 -9.52 3.27 1.65
C ARG A 204 -8.30 3.00 0.78
N ASP A 205 -7.22 2.49 1.37
CA ASP A 205 -5.96 2.29 0.65
C ASP A 205 -5.84 0.88 0.07
N ARG A 206 -6.62 -0.09 0.59
CA ARG A 206 -6.44 -1.52 0.28
C ARG A 206 -7.72 -2.21 -0.15
N CYS A 207 -8.75 -2.17 0.69
CA CYS A 207 -9.91 -3.02 0.48
C CYS A 207 -10.93 -2.40 -0.48
N ARG A 208 -11.21 -1.10 -0.34
CA ARG A 208 -12.31 -0.42 -1.02
C ARG A 208 -11.92 0.96 -1.53
N HIS A 209 -11.40 1.02 -2.76
CA HIS A 209 -11.09 2.28 -3.42
C HIS A 209 -12.37 3.02 -3.79
N GLY A 210 -12.59 4.22 -3.23
CA GLY A 210 -13.82 4.98 -3.47
C GLY A 210 -15.10 4.26 -3.00
N GLY A 211 -14.98 3.25 -2.15
CA GLY A 211 -16.09 2.36 -1.72
C GLY A 211 -16.30 1.11 -2.59
N ILE A 212 -15.52 0.92 -3.65
CA ILE A 212 -15.61 -0.22 -4.59
C ILE A 212 -14.65 -1.32 -4.14
N PHE A 213 -15.08 -2.58 -4.07
CA PHE A 213 -14.25 -3.68 -3.57
C PHE A 213 -13.10 -4.05 -4.53
N SER A 214 -11.85 -3.86 -4.09
CA SER A 214 -10.62 -4.26 -4.80
C SER A 214 -10.27 -5.72 -4.49
N ASN A 215 -11.03 -6.64 -5.07
CA ASN A 215 -11.06 -8.04 -4.63
C ASN A 215 -9.89 -8.89 -5.13
N ASN A 216 -9.34 -8.61 -6.32
CA ASN A 216 -8.37 -9.52 -6.95
C ASN A 216 -7.05 -9.60 -6.15
N PHE A 217 -6.54 -8.47 -5.68
CA PHE A 217 -5.31 -8.44 -4.89
C PHE A 217 -5.50 -9.14 -3.55
N ILE A 218 -6.61 -8.89 -2.86
CA ILE A 218 -6.92 -9.55 -1.58
C ILE A 218 -6.98 -11.07 -1.77
N ASN A 219 -7.66 -11.53 -2.82
CA ASN A 219 -7.74 -12.95 -3.13
C ASN A 219 -6.37 -13.57 -3.41
N PHE A 220 -5.58 -12.95 -4.29
CA PHE A 220 -4.23 -13.42 -4.60
C PHE A 220 -3.35 -13.45 -3.34
N TRP A 221 -3.27 -12.33 -2.62
CA TRP A 221 -2.42 -12.17 -1.45
C TRP A 221 -2.81 -13.15 -0.33
N TRP A 222 -4.10 -13.23 0.00
CA TRP A 222 -4.58 -14.10 1.08
C TRP A 222 -4.27 -15.57 0.81
N ASN A 223 -4.68 -16.05 -0.37
CA ASN A 223 -4.57 -17.45 -0.73
C ASN A 223 -3.11 -17.88 -0.96
N ARG A 224 -2.26 -16.96 -1.41
CA ARG A 224 -0.86 -17.24 -1.70
C ARG A 224 0.08 -17.06 -0.51
N GLN A 225 -0.06 -15.96 0.24
CA GLN A 225 0.93 -15.49 1.20
C GLN A 225 0.54 -15.71 2.66
N VAL A 226 -0.76 -15.75 2.97
CA VAL A 226 -1.23 -15.76 4.36
C VAL A 226 -1.71 -17.15 4.78
N VAL A 227 -2.73 -17.68 4.11
CA VAL A 227 -3.34 -18.96 4.53
C VAL A 227 -2.38 -20.14 4.34
N THR A 228 -1.41 -20.03 3.43
CA THR A 228 -0.31 -20.99 3.23
C THR A 228 0.64 -21.05 4.42
N ASN A 229 0.67 -20.00 5.24
CA ASN A 229 1.46 -19.91 6.45
C ASN A 229 0.65 -20.14 7.73
N GLN A 230 -0.62 -20.54 7.64
CA GLN A 230 -1.44 -20.76 8.82
C GLN A 230 -0.78 -21.76 9.78
N TYR A 231 -0.76 -21.43 11.07
CA TYR A 231 -0.26 -22.33 12.12
C TYR A 231 -1.04 -23.65 12.12
N GLY A 232 -0.32 -24.77 12.18
CA GLY A 232 -0.89 -26.11 12.12
C GLY A 232 -1.19 -26.62 10.70
N ARG A 233 -0.86 -25.86 9.65
CA ARG A 233 -1.07 -26.33 8.27
C ARG A 233 -0.01 -27.37 7.89
N PRO A 234 -0.40 -28.56 7.39
CA PRO A 234 0.54 -29.59 6.94
C PRO A 234 1.25 -29.23 5.63
N GLY A 235 2.45 -29.76 5.44
CA GLY A 235 3.13 -29.85 4.14
C GLY A 235 3.82 -28.56 3.65
N ARG A 236 4.08 -27.60 4.55
CA ARG A 236 4.86 -26.39 4.22
C ARG A 236 6.29 -26.73 3.85
N ALA A 237 6.92 -27.65 4.60
CA ALA A 237 8.28 -28.09 4.33
C ALA A 237 8.38 -28.80 2.97
N ALA A 238 7.43 -29.70 2.67
CA ALA A 238 7.36 -30.38 1.37
C ALA A 238 7.15 -29.42 0.19
N ALA A 239 6.56 -28.25 0.44
CA ALA A 239 6.33 -27.20 -0.54
C ALA A 239 7.47 -26.20 -0.72
N ASN A 240 8.56 -26.34 0.04
CA ASN A 240 9.62 -25.33 0.10
C ASN A 240 9.02 -23.95 0.46
N TRP A 241 8.18 -23.93 1.51
CA TRP A 241 7.46 -22.75 1.98
C TRP A 241 7.59 -22.62 3.51
N GLY A 242 8.82 -22.75 3.98
CA GLY A 242 9.14 -22.78 5.42
C GLY A 242 8.91 -24.15 6.07
N GLU A 243 9.20 -24.23 7.36
CA GLU A 243 9.09 -25.46 8.14
C GLU A 243 7.64 -25.79 8.52
N ASP A 244 7.36 -27.08 8.71
CA ASP A 244 6.08 -27.51 9.28
C ASP A 244 5.95 -27.02 10.73
N THR A 245 4.71 -26.97 11.23
CA THR A 245 4.44 -26.46 12.58
C THR A 245 5.05 -27.40 13.61
N ILE A 246 5.83 -26.86 14.54
CA ILE A 246 6.56 -27.63 15.56
C ILE A 246 5.62 -28.52 16.39
N GLU A 247 4.44 -27.99 16.72
CA GLU A 247 3.41 -28.70 17.49
C GLU A 247 2.62 -29.75 16.70
N GLY A 248 2.91 -29.91 15.41
CA GLY A 248 2.18 -30.78 14.51
C GLY A 248 0.96 -30.13 13.86
N ASP A 249 0.31 -30.93 13.03
CA ASP A 249 -0.77 -30.48 12.16
C ASP A 249 -2.10 -30.31 12.92
N LEU A 250 -2.95 -29.45 12.37
CA LEU A 250 -4.35 -29.32 12.73
C LEU A 250 -5.21 -29.96 11.64
N SER A 251 -6.36 -30.49 12.03
CA SER A 251 -7.38 -30.93 11.06
C SER A 251 -7.93 -29.73 10.26
N GLU A 252 -8.49 -29.99 9.08
CA GLU A 252 -9.13 -28.95 8.27
C GLU A 252 -10.25 -28.21 9.02
N GLU A 253 -11.01 -28.91 9.88
CA GLU A 253 -12.05 -28.31 10.72
C GLU A 253 -11.43 -27.31 11.72
N GLU A 254 -10.32 -27.68 12.36
CA GLU A 254 -9.61 -26.81 13.29
C GLU A 254 -8.94 -25.63 12.58
N LEU A 255 -8.39 -25.82 11.39
CA LEU A 255 -7.83 -24.73 10.58
C LEU A 255 -8.92 -23.73 10.20
N LEU A 256 -10.10 -24.20 9.78
CA LEU A 256 -11.25 -23.36 9.47
C LEU A 256 -11.77 -22.61 10.70
N ALA A 257 -11.85 -23.29 11.85
CA ALA A 257 -12.29 -22.67 13.10
C ALA A 257 -11.28 -21.66 13.67
N ASN A 258 -9.99 -21.79 13.35
CA ASN A 258 -8.92 -20.92 13.85
C ASN A 258 -8.47 -19.84 12.84
N ARG A 259 -9.37 -19.38 11.97
CA ARG A 259 -9.08 -18.23 11.07
C ARG A 259 -10.29 -17.35 10.81
N GLN A 260 -10.03 -16.07 10.56
CA GLN A 260 -10.96 -15.13 9.93
C GLN A 260 -10.57 -14.93 8.47
N ASP A 261 -11.42 -15.33 7.54
CA ASP A 261 -11.08 -15.37 6.12
C ASP A 261 -11.33 -14.02 5.42
N GLN A 262 -10.24 -13.33 5.07
CA GLN A 262 -10.35 -12.02 4.44
C GLN A 262 -11.05 -12.02 3.07
N ASN A 263 -11.12 -13.14 2.35
CA ASN A 263 -11.92 -13.19 1.13
C ASN A 263 -13.41 -13.06 1.44
N ILE A 264 -13.84 -13.70 2.53
CA ILE A 264 -15.23 -13.67 2.98
C ILE A 264 -15.52 -12.33 3.64
N ASP A 265 -14.67 -11.92 4.59
CA ASP A 265 -14.92 -10.73 5.41
C ASP A 265 -15.01 -9.45 4.58
N ASN A 266 -14.10 -9.24 3.62
CA ASN A 266 -14.11 -8.02 2.81
C ASN A 266 -15.27 -8.00 1.79
N GLU A 267 -15.78 -9.18 1.40
CA GLU A 267 -16.95 -9.29 0.51
C GLU A 267 -18.26 -8.98 1.25
N ILE A 268 -18.44 -9.51 2.46
CA ILE A 268 -19.67 -9.35 3.24
C ILE A 268 -19.75 -7.99 3.94
N ASN A 269 -18.61 -7.43 4.35
CA ASN A 269 -18.54 -6.10 4.96
C ASN A 269 -18.29 -5.04 3.88
N ARG A 270 -19.07 -3.96 3.89
CA ARG A 270 -19.13 -2.94 2.83
C ARG A 270 -18.78 -1.55 3.33
N PHE A 271 -19.12 -1.22 4.55
CA PHE A 271 -19.02 0.13 5.07
C PHE A 271 -17.99 0.21 6.20
N ARG A 272 -17.35 1.36 6.36
CA ARG A 272 -16.29 1.52 7.36
C ARG A 272 -16.79 1.37 8.80
N ASP A 273 -18.07 1.64 9.04
CA ASP A 273 -18.76 1.45 10.32
C ASP A 273 -19.23 0.00 10.55
N ASP A 274 -19.03 -0.92 9.61
CA ASP A 274 -19.19 -2.34 9.87
C ASP A 274 -18.10 -2.79 10.88
N GLU A 275 -18.47 -3.61 11.86
CA GLU A 275 -17.59 -4.03 12.97
C GLU A 275 -16.22 -4.56 12.49
N TYR A 276 -16.21 -5.28 11.36
CA TYR A 276 -14.98 -5.79 10.74
C TYR A 276 -13.98 -4.69 10.36
N TYR A 277 -14.44 -3.58 9.78
CA TYR A 277 -13.56 -2.47 9.40
C TYR A 277 -13.31 -1.53 10.58
N ALA A 278 -14.36 -1.20 11.34
CA ALA A 278 -14.27 -0.30 12.49
C ALA A 278 -13.29 -0.83 13.56
N SER A 279 -13.21 -2.15 13.76
CA SER A 279 -12.25 -2.77 14.69
C SER A 279 -10.77 -2.63 14.29
N LYS A 280 -10.49 -2.24 13.03
CA LYS A 280 -9.13 -2.08 12.48
C LYS A 280 -8.69 -0.62 12.38
N ASP A 281 -9.59 0.32 12.70
CA ASP A 281 -9.29 1.75 12.72
C ASP A 281 -8.43 2.11 13.95
N PHE A 282 -7.56 3.09 13.76
CA PHE A 282 -6.69 3.67 14.79
C PHE A 282 -6.47 5.14 14.46
N ASP A 283 -6.08 5.94 15.46
CA ASP A 283 -5.80 7.35 15.25
C ASP A 283 -4.32 7.54 14.90
N LEU A 284 -4.04 7.99 13.66
CA LEU A 284 -2.68 8.30 13.23
C LEU A 284 -2.05 9.42 14.07
N SER A 285 -2.85 10.32 14.63
CA SER A 285 -2.36 11.44 15.44
C SER A 285 -1.79 10.98 16.79
N ASP A 286 -2.07 9.75 17.22
CA ASP A 286 -1.40 9.15 18.37
C ASP A 286 0.08 8.87 18.11
N ILE A 287 0.56 8.88 16.85
CA ILE A 287 1.97 8.63 16.53
C ILE A 287 2.79 9.91 16.68
N ASP A 288 3.54 10.01 17.77
CA ASP A 288 4.38 11.15 18.15
C ASP A 288 5.90 10.89 18.08
N ILE A 289 6.30 9.65 17.78
CA ILE A 289 7.70 9.24 17.55
C ILE A 289 8.20 9.61 16.15
N PRO A 290 9.52 9.67 15.90
CA PRO A 290 10.10 9.89 14.58
C PRO A 290 9.55 8.94 13.49
N VAL A 291 9.22 9.49 12.32
CA VAL A 291 8.65 8.75 11.19
C VAL A 291 9.37 9.09 9.88
N LEU A 292 9.84 8.08 9.16
CA LEU A 292 10.23 8.20 7.75
C LEU A 292 9.24 7.39 6.89
N SER A 293 8.23 8.08 6.34
CA SER A 293 7.27 7.47 5.42
C SER A 293 7.88 7.42 4.02
N VAL A 294 8.03 6.22 3.46
CA VAL A 294 8.58 6.04 2.11
C VAL A 294 7.47 5.61 1.15
N ALA A 295 7.10 6.51 0.25
CA ALA A 295 6.04 6.33 -0.73
C ALA A 295 6.63 6.05 -2.12
N ASN A 296 6.04 5.13 -2.88
CA ASN A 296 6.47 4.83 -4.25
C ASN A 296 5.45 5.34 -5.26
N TRP A 297 5.90 6.13 -6.25
CA TRP A 297 5.02 6.63 -7.31
C TRP A 297 4.37 5.52 -8.15
N GLY A 298 4.96 4.33 -8.19
CA GLY A 298 4.40 3.15 -8.83
C GLY A 298 3.28 2.47 -8.04
N GLY A 299 3.17 2.75 -6.75
CA GLY A 299 2.21 2.13 -5.82
C GLY A 299 0.78 2.67 -5.92
N ILE A 300 0.32 3.04 -7.13
CA ILE A 300 -0.92 3.80 -7.41
C ILE A 300 -2.23 3.06 -7.10
N LEU A 301 -2.16 1.85 -6.54
CA LEU A 301 -3.30 0.95 -6.30
C LEU A 301 -3.26 0.24 -4.93
N LEU A 302 -2.26 0.55 -4.09
CA LEU A 302 -2.21 0.04 -2.72
C LEU A 302 -1.56 1.04 -1.73
N HIS A 303 -0.24 1.19 -1.77
CA HIS A 303 0.48 1.81 -0.66
C HIS A 303 0.67 3.33 -0.76
N LEU A 304 0.73 3.89 -1.97
CA LEU A 304 1.09 5.30 -2.20
C LEU A 304 0.21 6.27 -1.41
N ARG A 305 -1.11 6.06 -1.46
CA ARG A 305 -2.06 6.89 -0.71
C ARG A 305 -1.80 6.80 0.79
N GLY A 306 -1.61 5.59 1.32
CA GLY A 306 -1.42 5.37 2.75
C GLY A 306 -0.14 5.97 3.31
N ASN A 307 0.97 5.93 2.58
CA ASN A 307 2.19 6.60 3.03
C ASN A 307 2.02 8.13 3.12
N VAL A 308 1.34 8.73 2.14
CA VAL A 308 1.07 10.17 2.12
C VAL A 308 0.10 10.56 3.23
N GLN A 309 -1.01 9.83 3.39
CA GLN A 309 -1.99 10.10 4.45
C GLN A 309 -1.43 9.81 5.85
N GLY A 310 -0.59 8.78 6.00
CA GLY A 310 0.15 8.49 7.22
C GLY A 310 1.02 9.67 7.65
N TYR A 311 1.87 10.17 6.75
CA TYR A 311 2.69 11.37 7.00
C TYR A 311 1.84 12.60 7.40
N LEU A 312 0.72 12.82 6.72
CA LEU A 312 -0.18 13.93 7.04
C LEU A 312 -0.86 13.75 8.40
N GLY A 313 -1.18 12.51 8.79
CA GLY A 313 -1.94 12.17 9.98
C GLY A 313 -1.13 12.10 11.27
N VAL A 314 0.17 11.80 11.22
CA VAL A 314 0.99 11.69 12.45
C VAL A 314 1.25 13.05 13.11
N SER A 315 1.28 13.06 14.44
CA SER A 315 1.57 14.25 15.27
C SER A 315 3.06 14.45 15.54
N SER A 316 3.90 13.49 15.16
CA SER A 316 5.35 13.57 15.24
C SER A 316 5.91 14.86 14.66
N LYS A 317 6.84 15.47 15.40
CA LYS A 317 7.60 16.65 14.96
C LYS A 317 8.70 16.26 13.96
N ASP A 318 9.22 15.05 14.10
CA ASP A 318 10.29 14.49 13.28
C ASP A 318 9.69 13.54 12.25
N LYS A 319 8.89 14.10 11.34
CA LYS A 319 8.24 13.35 10.26
C LYS A 319 8.79 13.72 8.89
N PHE A 320 9.07 12.70 8.10
CA PHE A 320 9.67 12.81 6.78
C PHE A 320 8.86 12.01 5.77
N LEU A 321 8.69 12.55 4.57
CA LEU A 321 8.03 11.89 3.44
C LEU A 321 9.02 11.79 2.29
N ARG A 322 9.39 10.57 1.91
CA ARG A 322 10.29 10.31 0.80
C ARG A 322 9.55 9.61 -0.31
N PHE A 323 9.53 10.23 -1.49
CA PHE A 323 9.03 9.58 -2.69
C PHE A 323 10.16 8.90 -3.47
N ILE A 324 9.90 7.66 -3.86
CA ILE A 324 10.79 6.81 -4.66
C ILE A 324 10.07 6.33 -5.94
N VAL A 325 10.81 5.62 -6.78
CA VAL A 325 10.34 4.92 -7.97
C VAL A 325 10.91 3.51 -7.97
N GLY A 326 10.38 2.66 -8.85
CA GLY A 326 10.84 1.29 -9.05
C GLY A 326 9.79 0.28 -8.64
N ARG A 327 10.12 -1.01 -8.82
CA ARG A 327 9.26 -2.10 -8.36
C ARG A 327 9.13 -2.08 -6.84
N HIS A 328 8.11 -2.71 -6.29
CA HIS A 328 7.86 -2.76 -4.84
C HIS A 328 8.94 -3.50 -4.04
N ASP A 329 9.69 -4.39 -4.69
CA ASP A 329 10.53 -5.41 -4.07
C ASP A 329 12.02 -5.09 -4.00
N LEU A 330 12.50 -4.12 -4.80
CA LEU A 330 13.92 -3.85 -4.97
C LEU A 330 14.43 -2.56 -4.29
N PRO A 331 13.72 -1.41 -4.37
CA PRO A 331 14.21 -0.13 -3.85
C PRO A 331 14.55 -0.16 -2.36
N PHE A 332 13.82 -0.97 -1.58
CA PHE A 332 14.13 -1.19 -0.17
C PHE A 332 15.57 -1.69 0.08
N TYR A 333 16.14 -2.43 -0.89
CA TYR A 333 17.48 -3.00 -0.82
C TYR A 333 18.52 -2.23 -1.66
N TYR A 334 18.16 -1.14 -2.33
CA TYR A 334 19.13 -0.31 -3.05
C TYR A 334 20.08 0.36 -2.07
N LYS A 335 21.35 0.46 -2.43
CA LYS A 335 22.40 0.96 -1.54
C LYS A 335 22.09 2.36 -1.01
N GLU A 336 21.69 3.27 -1.89
CA GLU A 336 21.33 4.65 -1.56
C GLU A 336 20.12 4.72 -0.61
N GLU A 337 19.18 3.80 -0.74
CA GLU A 337 17.97 3.75 0.05
C GLU A 337 18.22 3.11 1.43
N VAL A 338 19.05 2.07 1.49
CA VAL A 338 19.51 1.46 2.75
C VAL A 338 20.34 2.45 3.55
N GLU A 339 21.18 3.27 2.92
CA GLU A 339 21.93 4.33 3.62
C GLU A 339 20.99 5.41 4.18
N ILE A 340 19.89 5.74 3.51
CA ILE A 340 18.85 6.63 4.07
C ILE A 340 18.16 5.99 5.28
N GLN A 341 17.74 4.73 5.17
CA GLN A 341 17.13 3.98 6.28
C GLN A 341 18.07 3.97 7.49
N LYS A 342 19.32 3.57 7.28
CA LYS A 342 20.34 3.47 8.33
C LYS A 342 20.67 4.83 8.92
N SER A 343 20.81 5.89 8.12
CA SER A 343 21.09 7.23 8.63
C SER A 343 19.97 7.73 9.55
N PHE A 344 18.70 7.52 9.18
CA PHE A 344 17.55 7.86 10.01
C PHE A 344 17.53 7.04 11.30
N LEU A 345 17.70 5.72 11.20
CA LEU A 345 17.73 4.82 12.36
C LEU A 345 18.89 5.15 13.30
N ASP A 346 20.08 5.42 12.78
CA ASP A 346 21.26 5.78 13.59
C ASP A 346 21.03 7.07 14.38
N ALA A 347 20.34 8.07 13.80
CA ALA A 347 20.00 9.31 14.49
C ALA A 347 19.13 9.06 15.73
N TYR A 348 18.03 8.32 15.58
CA TYR A 348 17.04 8.15 16.66
C TYR A 348 17.35 6.98 17.60
N LEU A 349 17.93 5.90 17.09
CA LEU A 349 18.24 4.69 17.85
C LEU A 349 19.62 4.74 18.49
N LYS A 350 20.63 5.31 17.83
CA LYS A 350 22.01 5.39 18.36
C LYS A 350 22.43 6.78 18.83
N GLY A 351 21.65 7.81 18.51
CA GLY A 351 22.05 9.21 18.77
C GLY A 351 23.15 9.71 17.82
N ASN A 352 23.41 9.00 16.72
CA ASN A 352 24.39 9.37 15.71
C ASN A 352 23.69 10.08 14.54
N ASP A 353 23.49 11.39 14.67
CA ASP A 353 22.75 12.19 13.69
C ASP A 353 23.67 12.97 12.73
N SER A 354 24.45 12.24 11.94
CA SER A 354 25.40 12.85 10.98
C SER A 354 24.69 13.61 9.84
N ALA A 355 23.52 13.13 9.41
CA ALA A 355 22.71 13.77 8.37
C ALA A 355 21.89 14.97 8.90
N GLY A 356 21.62 15.00 10.21
CA GLY A 356 20.89 16.08 10.87
C GLY A 356 19.38 15.95 10.81
N TRP A 357 18.85 14.72 10.88
CA TRP A 357 17.43 14.40 10.97
C TRP A 357 16.75 15.11 12.15
N SER A 358 17.34 15.02 13.34
CA SER A 358 16.80 15.63 14.56
C SER A 358 17.16 17.12 14.70
N SER A 359 18.17 17.58 13.94
CA SER A 359 18.63 18.97 13.95
C SER A 359 17.93 19.89 12.95
N GLY A 360 17.00 19.35 12.15
CA GLY A 360 16.28 20.10 11.10
C GLY A 360 17.09 20.40 9.84
N LYS A 361 18.20 19.69 9.60
CA LYS A 361 18.99 19.82 8.35
C LYS A 361 18.39 19.02 7.19
N VAL A 362 17.76 17.88 7.50
CA VAL A 362 17.09 17.07 6.49
C VAL A 362 15.73 17.70 6.18
N ALA A 363 15.42 17.87 4.90
CA ALA A 363 14.14 18.41 4.49
C ALA A 363 12.99 17.43 4.82
N PRO A 364 11.84 17.91 5.30
CA PRO A 364 10.69 17.04 5.61
C PRO A 364 10.14 16.26 4.40
N VAL A 365 10.34 16.74 3.17
CA VAL A 365 9.79 16.09 1.97
C VAL A 365 10.86 15.98 0.88
N SER A 366 11.09 14.76 0.41
CA SER A 366 12.01 14.45 -0.70
C SER A 366 11.27 13.81 -1.85
N ILE A 367 11.34 14.41 -3.05
CA ILE A 367 10.49 14.07 -4.20
C ILE A 367 11.37 13.56 -5.34
N CYS A 368 11.11 12.34 -5.82
CA CYS A 368 11.64 11.87 -7.11
C CYS A 368 10.78 12.44 -8.25
N LEU A 369 11.37 13.21 -9.17
CA LEU A 369 10.69 13.89 -10.27
C LEU A 369 10.66 13.01 -11.52
N ARG A 370 9.49 12.45 -11.84
CA ARG A 370 9.22 11.63 -13.03
C ARG A 370 9.11 12.52 -14.28
N GLN A 371 10.25 13.03 -14.75
CA GLN A 371 10.35 13.84 -15.96
C GLN A 371 10.66 13.00 -17.19
N GLY A 372 9.89 13.23 -18.26
CA GLY A 372 10.10 12.60 -19.57
C GLY A 372 9.79 11.10 -19.59
N ASP A 373 10.24 10.43 -20.63
CA ASP A 373 10.10 8.99 -20.83
C ASP A 373 11.44 8.28 -20.61
N VAL A 374 11.54 7.56 -19.49
CA VAL A 374 12.71 6.72 -19.19
C VAL A 374 12.41 5.22 -19.34
N GLY A 375 11.21 4.87 -19.81
CA GLY A 375 10.66 3.53 -19.76
C GLY A 375 10.18 3.12 -18.37
N PHE A 376 9.84 1.84 -18.25
CA PHE A 376 9.39 1.20 -17.01
C PHE A 376 10.16 -0.09 -16.77
N ASN A 377 10.20 -0.54 -15.52
CA ASN A 377 10.94 -1.70 -15.04
C ASN A 377 12.41 -1.68 -15.46
N ASN A 378 13.03 -0.50 -15.33
CA ASN A 378 14.43 -0.29 -15.71
C ASN A 378 15.13 0.56 -14.63
N PRO A 379 15.63 -0.06 -13.55
CA PRO A 379 16.27 0.65 -12.45
C PRO A 379 17.41 1.58 -12.87
N GLU A 380 18.21 1.19 -13.87
CA GLU A 380 19.31 2.04 -14.35
C GLU A 380 18.81 3.29 -15.07
N ALA A 381 17.74 3.17 -15.86
CA ALA A 381 17.13 4.31 -16.53
C ALA A 381 16.40 5.25 -15.55
N GLU A 382 15.77 4.69 -14.52
CA GLU A 382 15.05 5.42 -13.47
C GLU A 382 15.96 6.34 -12.65
N LYS A 383 17.26 6.03 -12.54
CA LYS A 383 18.27 6.92 -11.90
C LYS A 383 18.40 8.28 -12.59
N ARG A 384 17.91 8.44 -13.83
CA ARG A 384 17.88 9.74 -14.51
C ARG A 384 16.85 10.70 -13.92
N PHE A 385 15.87 10.20 -13.17
CA PHE A 385 14.94 11.07 -12.46
C PHE A 385 15.69 11.86 -11.40
N SER A 386 15.49 13.18 -11.44
CA SER A 386 16.09 14.08 -10.47
C SER A 386 15.32 14.03 -9.15
N ARG A 387 15.97 14.44 -8.06
CA ARG A 387 15.36 14.54 -6.73
C ARG A 387 15.28 16.01 -6.31
N ARG A 388 14.17 16.38 -5.66
CA ARG A 388 13.96 17.73 -5.12
C ARG A 388 13.45 17.67 -3.69
N GLU A 389 14.03 18.52 -2.86
CA GLU A 389 13.64 18.70 -1.46
C GLU A 389 12.61 19.84 -1.30
N GLU A 390 11.65 19.66 -0.40
CA GLU A 390 10.60 20.61 -0.03
C GLU A 390 10.38 20.64 1.48
N SER A 391 9.90 21.78 1.99
CA SER A 391 9.65 21.97 3.42
C SER A 391 8.34 21.36 3.92
N GLU A 392 7.39 21.09 3.02
CA GLU A 392 6.06 20.61 3.38
C GLU A 392 5.37 19.86 2.22
N TRP A 393 4.38 19.04 2.60
CA TRP A 393 3.45 18.38 1.68
C TRP A 393 2.00 18.65 2.09
N PRO A 394 1.08 19.02 1.17
CA PRO A 394 1.35 19.39 -0.22
C PRO A 394 2.31 20.58 -0.34
N ILE A 395 2.96 20.74 -1.49
CA ILE A 395 3.98 21.77 -1.69
C ILE A 395 3.33 23.17 -1.57
N ALA A 396 3.89 24.07 -0.76
CA ALA A 396 3.36 25.41 -0.47
C ALA A 396 2.87 26.19 -1.70
N ARG A 397 3.69 26.18 -2.76
CA ARG A 397 3.47 26.95 -3.99
C ARG A 397 2.55 26.27 -5.00
N THR A 398 1.92 25.15 -4.64
CA THR A 398 1.02 24.41 -5.54
C THR A 398 -0.13 25.29 -6.01
N GLN A 399 -0.32 25.36 -7.33
CA GLN A 399 -1.44 26.03 -7.98
C GLN A 399 -2.44 24.99 -8.50
N TYR A 400 -3.49 24.78 -7.72
CA TYR A 400 -4.61 23.91 -8.11
C TYR A 400 -5.39 24.53 -9.28
N THR A 401 -5.11 24.05 -10.49
CA THR A 401 -5.59 24.63 -11.75
C THR A 401 -6.69 23.75 -12.34
N LYS A 402 -7.85 24.34 -12.63
CA LYS A 402 -8.96 23.64 -13.28
C LYS A 402 -8.70 23.47 -14.78
N TYR A 403 -8.92 22.27 -15.27
CA TYR A 403 -9.01 21.92 -16.68
C TYR A 403 -10.42 21.37 -16.93
N LEU A 404 -11.22 22.14 -17.66
CA LEU A 404 -12.60 21.81 -18.02
C LEU A 404 -12.64 20.77 -19.14
N LEU A 405 -13.53 19.80 -18.99
CA LEU A 405 -13.85 18.80 -19.98
C LEU A 405 -14.88 19.36 -20.96
N SER A 406 -14.76 18.97 -22.22
CA SER A 406 -15.74 19.30 -23.26
C SER A 406 -16.30 18.10 -23.99
N ALA A 407 -17.57 18.21 -24.44
CA ALA A 407 -18.29 17.13 -25.10
C ALA A 407 -17.62 16.64 -26.41
N ASP A 408 -16.73 17.46 -26.99
CA ASP A 408 -15.88 17.12 -28.14
C ASP A 408 -14.53 16.49 -27.75
N ALA A 409 -14.43 15.93 -26.55
CA ALA A 409 -13.23 15.27 -25.99
C ALA A 409 -12.03 16.19 -25.71
N GLY A 410 -12.27 17.49 -25.55
CA GLY A 410 -11.26 18.46 -25.13
C GLY A 410 -11.07 18.53 -23.60
N LEU A 411 -9.87 18.93 -23.19
CA LEU A 411 -9.51 19.23 -21.81
C LEU A 411 -8.69 20.53 -21.77
N SER A 412 -9.25 21.62 -21.26
CA SER A 412 -8.61 22.94 -21.36
C SER A 412 -8.86 23.84 -20.16
N LYS A 413 -8.02 24.87 -19.97
CA LYS A 413 -8.22 25.87 -18.90
C LYS A 413 -9.35 26.84 -19.20
N ASP A 414 -9.68 27.01 -20.48
CA ASP A 414 -10.64 28.00 -20.93
C ASP A 414 -12.06 27.44 -20.90
N MET A 415 -13.00 28.26 -20.44
CA MET A 415 -14.41 27.91 -20.44
C MET A 415 -15.00 28.24 -21.81
N THR A 416 -15.24 27.21 -22.61
CA THR A 416 -16.05 27.32 -23.82
C THR A 416 -17.50 27.01 -23.47
N PRO A 417 -18.48 27.90 -23.72
CA PRO A 417 -19.90 27.59 -23.54
C PRO A 417 -20.28 26.34 -24.34
N GLN A 418 -20.88 25.36 -23.69
CA GLN A 418 -21.27 24.10 -24.32
C GLN A 418 -22.78 23.99 -24.44
N PRO A 419 -23.30 23.44 -25.56
CA PRO A 419 -24.71 23.10 -25.66
C PRO A 419 -25.04 21.99 -24.66
N VAL A 420 -26.32 21.95 -24.24
CA VAL A 420 -26.83 20.83 -23.44
C VAL A 420 -26.61 19.54 -24.22
N SER A 421 -25.78 18.66 -23.70
CA SER A 421 -25.39 17.40 -24.34
C SER A 421 -24.95 16.39 -23.29
N LYS A 422 -24.83 15.13 -23.69
CA LYS A 422 -24.26 14.08 -22.86
C LYS A 422 -23.33 13.19 -23.69
N VAL A 423 -22.28 12.70 -23.04
CA VAL A 423 -21.39 11.68 -23.59
C VAL A 423 -21.58 10.41 -22.77
N SER A 424 -21.97 9.32 -23.42
CA SER A 424 -22.34 8.06 -22.76
C SER A 424 -21.33 6.95 -23.00
N TYR A 425 -21.18 6.07 -22.01
CA TYR A 425 -20.36 4.86 -22.07
C TYR A 425 -21.08 3.71 -21.37
N LYS A 426 -20.83 2.49 -21.82
CA LYS A 426 -21.49 1.30 -21.28
C LYS A 426 -20.99 1.04 -19.86
N ALA A 427 -21.88 0.72 -18.94
CA ALA A 427 -21.48 0.33 -17.59
C ALA A 427 -20.84 -1.07 -17.55
N LEU A 428 -20.14 -1.38 -16.45
CA LEU A 428 -19.50 -2.69 -16.20
C LEU A 428 -18.44 -3.07 -17.26
N GLY A 429 -17.57 -2.13 -17.61
CA GLY A 429 -16.36 -2.41 -18.37
C GLY A 429 -15.36 -3.29 -17.59
N SER A 430 -14.42 -3.89 -18.31
CA SER A 430 -13.30 -4.66 -17.75
C SER A 430 -11.99 -4.33 -18.47
N LEU A 431 -10.86 -4.83 -17.95
CA LEU A 431 -9.56 -4.66 -18.63
C LEU A 431 -9.56 -5.18 -20.08
N GLN A 432 -10.27 -6.28 -20.35
CA GLN A 432 -10.32 -6.88 -21.69
C GLN A 432 -11.34 -6.20 -22.61
N GLN A 433 -12.38 -5.58 -22.03
CA GLN A 433 -13.42 -4.86 -22.75
C GLN A 433 -13.70 -3.54 -22.04
N PRO A 434 -12.76 -2.58 -22.11
CA PRO A 434 -12.93 -1.31 -21.42
C PRO A 434 -14.07 -0.53 -22.07
N SER A 435 -14.85 0.18 -21.26
CA SER A 435 -15.85 1.13 -21.75
C SER A 435 -15.65 2.46 -21.07
N LEU A 436 -15.21 3.43 -21.86
CA LEU A 436 -14.63 4.66 -21.37
C LEU A 436 -14.85 5.81 -22.35
N VAL A 437 -14.63 7.02 -21.84
CA VAL A 437 -14.53 8.27 -22.59
C VAL A 437 -13.24 8.98 -22.19
N GLN A 438 -12.63 9.71 -23.13
CA GLN A 438 -11.34 10.36 -22.93
C GLN A 438 -11.43 11.86 -23.26
N PHE A 439 -10.67 12.65 -22.52
CA PHE A 439 -10.55 14.09 -22.68
C PHE A 439 -9.06 14.44 -22.75
N THR A 440 -8.64 15.15 -23.79
CA THR A 440 -7.22 15.35 -24.10
C THR A 440 -6.86 16.82 -24.05
N THR A 441 -5.72 17.15 -23.44
CA THR A 441 -5.21 18.53 -23.46
C THR A 441 -4.67 18.92 -24.83
N ALA A 442 -4.59 20.23 -25.08
CA ALA A 442 -3.62 20.72 -26.06
C ALA A 442 -2.19 20.30 -25.65
N GLN A 443 -1.25 20.44 -26.57
CA GLN A 443 0.16 20.29 -26.22
C GLN A 443 0.55 21.34 -25.18
N PHE A 444 1.33 20.96 -24.18
CA PHE A 444 1.89 21.91 -23.24
C PHE A 444 2.93 22.78 -23.94
N ASP A 445 2.79 24.10 -23.86
CA ASP A 445 3.69 25.07 -24.51
C ASP A 445 5.06 25.18 -23.82
N GLU A 446 5.12 24.75 -22.56
CA GLU A 446 6.28 24.75 -21.68
C GLU A 446 6.32 23.48 -20.82
N THR A 447 7.50 23.15 -20.30
CA THR A 447 7.64 22.04 -19.36
C THR A 447 6.82 22.33 -18.11
N THR A 448 5.88 21.43 -17.78
CA THR A 448 4.90 21.63 -16.72
C THR A 448 5.00 20.51 -15.70
N GLU A 449 5.19 20.87 -14.44
CA GLU A 449 5.17 19.92 -13.34
C GLU A 449 3.78 19.84 -12.70
N ILE A 450 3.36 18.60 -12.45
CA ILE A 450 2.13 18.25 -11.75
C ILE A 450 2.52 17.38 -10.57
N THR A 451 2.45 17.93 -9.36
CA THR A 451 2.83 17.21 -8.14
C THR A 451 1.86 17.52 -7.01
N GLY A 452 1.17 16.49 -6.51
CA GLY A 452 0.19 16.65 -5.43
C GLY A 452 -1.02 15.75 -5.62
N HIS A 453 -2.15 16.18 -5.06
CA HIS A 453 -3.44 15.50 -5.16
C HIS A 453 -4.23 16.00 -6.36
N VAL A 454 -4.82 15.09 -7.13
CA VAL A 454 -5.69 15.42 -8.26
C VAL A 454 -7.13 15.11 -7.86
N THR A 455 -8.08 15.96 -8.24
CA THR A 455 -9.51 15.72 -8.03
C THR A 455 -10.28 16.00 -9.31
N ALA A 456 -11.25 15.14 -9.65
CA ALA A 456 -12.15 15.32 -10.78
C ALA A 456 -13.56 15.64 -10.29
N HIS A 457 -14.16 16.72 -10.79
CA HIS A 457 -15.56 17.05 -10.59
C HIS A 457 -16.35 16.63 -11.83
N LEU A 458 -17.32 15.73 -11.65
CA LEU A 458 -18.09 15.11 -12.74
C LEU A 458 -19.59 15.17 -12.47
N ASN A 459 -20.38 15.38 -13.51
CA ASN A 459 -21.84 15.38 -13.52
C ASN A 459 -22.32 14.12 -14.23
N VAL A 460 -22.72 13.12 -13.46
CA VAL A 460 -22.97 11.76 -13.94
C VAL A 460 -24.43 11.34 -13.81
N SER A 461 -24.91 10.50 -14.72
CA SER A 461 -26.16 9.78 -14.56
C SER A 461 -26.04 8.34 -15.04
N VAL A 462 -27.04 7.52 -14.70
CA VAL A 462 -27.21 6.16 -15.22
C VAL A 462 -28.55 6.02 -15.93
N ASP A 463 -28.52 5.40 -17.10
CA ASP A 463 -29.69 4.89 -17.82
C ASP A 463 -29.66 3.35 -17.73
N SER A 464 -30.43 2.79 -16.80
CA SER A 464 -30.46 1.35 -16.51
C SER A 464 -31.02 0.55 -17.68
N SER A 465 -30.37 -0.58 -17.96
CA SER A 465 -30.87 -1.53 -18.97
C SER A 465 -31.90 -2.54 -18.44
N ALA A 466 -32.20 -2.51 -17.13
CA ALA A 466 -33.09 -3.47 -16.49
C ALA A 466 -34.57 -3.07 -16.64
N SER A 467 -35.44 -4.07 -16.86
CA SER A 467 -36.89 -3.91 -16.94
C SER A 467 -37.59 -5.04 -16.16
N PRO A 468 -38.36 -4.75 -15.09
CA PRO A 468 -38.59 -3.41 -14.52
C PRO A 468 -37.31 -2.80 -13.94
N LEU A 469 -37.34 -1.48 -13.67
CA LEU A 469 -36.21 -0.82 -13.02
C LEU A 469 -35.94 -1.46 -11.65
N PRO A 470 -34.67 -1.69 -11.29
CA PRO A 470 -34.31 -2.28 -10.00
C PRO A 470 -34.60 -1.30 -8.86
N GLU A 471 -34.87 -1.85 -7.68
CA GLU A 471 -35.07 -1.06 -6.46
C GLU A 471 -33.85 -0.22 -6.06
N ARG A 472 -32.65 -0.68 -6.45
CA ARG A 472 -31.38 0.01 -6.22
C ARG A 472 -30.59 0.09 -7.52
N GLN A 473 -30.04 1.27 -7.77
CA GLN A 473 -29.10 1.55 -8.85
C GLN A 473 -27.88 2.25 -8.27
N ASP A 474 -26.77 2.16 -8.99
CA ASP A 474 -25.56 2.88 -8.63
C ASP A 474 -24.61 3.00 -9.84
N ILE A 475 -23.58 3.83 -9.70
CA ILE A 475 -22.54 4.08 -10.70
C ILE A 475 -21.20 3.87 -10.00
N ASP A 476 -20.36 3.01 -10.57
CA ASP A 476 -18.94 2.95 -10.23
C ASP A 476 -18.16 3.76 -11.28
N ILE A 477 -17.42 4.75 -10.82
CA ILE A 477 -16.57 5.62 -11.63
C ILE A 477 -15.12 5.22 -11.41
N PHE A 478 -14.41 5.00 -12.52
CA PHE A 478 -12.98 4.77 -12.58
C PHE A 478 -12.36 5.89 -13.40
N VAL A 479 -11.33 6.54 -12.87
CA VAL A 479 -10.62 7.61 -13.58
C VAL A 479 -9.14 7.30 -13.69
N THR A 480 -8.54 7.62 -14.84
CA THR A 480 -7.11 7.43 -15.09
C THR A 480 -6.53 8.70 -15.71
N LEU A 481 -5.39 9.15 -15.20
CA LEU A 481 -4.61 10.23 -15.81
C LEU A 481 -3.40 9.62 -16.54
N ARG A 482 -3.23 9.98 -17.82
CA ARG A 482 -2.21 9.42 -18.72
C ARG A 482 -1.33 10.53 -19.26
N HIS A 483 -0.07 10.23 -19.50
CA HIS A 483 0.92 11.16 -20.05
C HIS A 483 1.33 10.71 -21.45
N ILE A 484 1.20 11.61 -22.42
CA ILE A 484 1.61 11.38 -23.80
C ILE A 484 2.83 12.26 -24.09
N SER A 485 3.90 11.65 -24.61
CA SER A 485 5.14 12.33 -24.96
C SER A 485 4.94 13.30 -26.14
N PRO A 486 5.88 14.24 -26.35
CA PRO A 486 5.86 15.10 -27.53
C PRO A 486 5.83 14.34 -28.87
N GLN A 487 6.32 13.10 -28.88
CA GLN A 487 6.34 12.20 -30.04
C GLN A 487 5.01 11.45 -30.23
N GLY A 488 4.04 11.61 -29.33
CA GLY A 488 2.72 10.99 -29.41
C GLY A 488 2.63 9.57 -28.82
N ALA A 489 3.69 9.07 -28.19
CA ALA A 489 3.67 7.80 -27.47
C ALA A 489 3.20 8.00 -26.03
N GLU A 490 2.49 7.02 -25.46
CA GLU A 490 2.20 7.05 -24.04
C GLU A 490 3.46 6.77 -23.22
N VAL A 491 3.68 7.61 -22.20
CA VAL A 491 4.75 7.44 -21.23
C VAL A 491 4.22 6.62 -20.07
N PHE A 492 4.88 5.50 -19.81
CA PHE A 492 4.57 4.61 -18.72
C PHE A 492 5.62 4.69 -17.62
N TYR A 493 5.19 4.35 -16.40
CA TYR A 493 6.04 4.28 -15.23
C TYR A 493 6.04 2.87 -14.67
N THR A 494 6.99 2.60 -13.79
CA THR A 494 7.13 1.30 -13.12
C THR A 494 6.09 1.17 -12.02
N GLY A 495 5.18 0.21 -12.16
CA GLY A 495 4.23 -0.20 -11.15
C GLY A 495 4.83 -1.16 -10.12
N SER A 496 4.05 -1.51 -9.11
CA SER A 496 4.48 -2.36 -7.98
C SER A 496 5.10 -3.71 -8.42
N SER A 497 4.63 -4.31 -9.52
CA SER A 497 5.16 -5.59 -10.02
C SER A 497 6.17 -5.43 -11.17
N GLY A 498 6.62 -4.21 -11.46
CA GLY A 498 7.38 -3.90 -12.68
C GLY A 498 6.51 -3.83 -13.94
N ASP A 499 5.19 -3.79 -13.79
CA ASP A 499 4.25 -3.54 -14.85
C ASP A 499 4.27 -2.07 -15.28
N ASN A 500 3.80 -1.78 -16.50
CA ASN A 500 3.63 -0.41 -16.96
C ASN A 500 2.35 0.19 -16.35
N VAL A 501 2.48 1.32 -15.67
CA VAL A 501 1.35 2.03 -15.06
C VAL A 501 1.23 3.46 -15.60
N PRO A 502 0.00 4.00 -15.66
CA PRO A 502 -0.22 5.40 -16.02
C PRO A 502 0.23 6.36 -14.89
N VAL A 503 -0.06 7.66 -15.03
CA VAL A 503 0.39 8.69 -14.07
C VAL A 503 -0.21 8.46 -12.68
N CYS A 504 -1.54 8.30 -12.61
CA CYS A 504 -2.29 7.95 -11.40
C CYS A 504 -3.73 7.53 -11.76
N LYS A 505 -4.46 7.04 -10.76
CA LYS A 505 -5.84 6.55 -10.87
C LYS A 505 -6.70 7.04 -9.69
N GLY A 506 -8.02 6.95 -9.86
CA GLY A 506 -9.02 7.31 -8.84
C GLY A 506 -10.33 6.55 -9.02
N TRP A 507 -11.12 6.48 -7.95
CA TRP A 507 -12.33 5.67 -7.89
C TRP A 507 -13.41 6.36 -7.06
N LEU A 508 -14.67 6.15 -7.45
CA LEU A 508 -15.81 6.52 -6.62
C LEU A 508 -17.03 5.66 -6.95
N ARG A 509 -17.64 5.08 -5.91
CA ARG A 509 -19.03 4.61 -5.94
C ARG A 509 -19.97 5.78 -5.67
N VAL A 510 -20.84 6.11 -6.61
CA VAL A 510 -21.64 7.35 -6.58
C VAL A 510 -22.64 7.35 -5.42
N SER A 511 -23.16 6.21 -4.97
CA SER A 511 -23.97 6.17 -3.75
C SER A 511 -23.22 6.60 -2.49
N LEU A 512 -21.89 6.54 -2.50
CA LEU A 512 -21.01 6.97 -1.41
C LEU A 512 -20.39 8.36 -1.67
N ARG A 513 -21.00 9.16 -2.55
CA ARG A 513 -20.48 10.49 -2.94
C ARG A 513 -20.41 11.54 -1.83
N LYS A 514 -21.14 11.36 -0.72
CA LYS A 514 -21.26 12.33 0.37
C LYS A 514 -19.89 12.72 0.94
N VAL A 515 -19.53 13.99 0.76
CA VAL A 515 -18.31 14.60 1.32
C VAL A 515 -18.63 15.14 2.71
N ASN A 516 -17.78 14.85 3.68
CA ASN A 516 -17.83 15.47 5.00
C ASN A 516 -16.98 16.75 4.98
N ALA A 517 -17.62 17.88 4.66
CA ALA A 517 -16.95 19.16 4.54
C ALA A 517 -16.39 19.68 5.88
N ASP A 518 -16.96 19.25 7.00
CA ASP A 518 -16.56 19.64 8.34
C ASP A 518 -15.40 18.77 8.89
N HIS A 519 -14.99 17.73 8.16
CA HIS A 519 -13.90 16.87 8.62
C HIS A 519 -12.56 17.63 8.59
N PRO A 520 -11.71 17.55 9.64
CA PRO A 520 -10.43 18.26 9.69
C PRO A 520 -9.45 17.94 8.55
N GLN A 521 -9.57 16.75 7.97
CA GLN A 521 -8.75 16.31 6.83
C GLN A 521 -9.35 16.68 5.46
N HIS A 522 -10.58 17.21 5.40
CA HIS A 522 -11.17 17.62 4.14
C HIS A 522 -10.41 18.80 3.53
N ARG A 523 -10.10 18.71 2.23
CA ARG A 523 -9.62 19.82 1.42
C ARG A 523 -10.38 19.82 0.09
N HIS A 524 -10.45 20.97 -0.58
CA HIS A 524 -11.08 21.06 -1.90
C HIS A 524 -10.38 20.19 -2.96
N TYR A 525 -9.09 19.90 -2.79
CA TYR A 525 -8.28 19.01 -3.64
C TYR A 525 -8.16 17.57 -3.09
N LEU A 526 -8.79 17.27 -1.96
CA LEU A 526 -8.79 15.97 -1.31
C LEU A 526 -10.11 15.80 -0.55
N PRO A 527 -11.20 15.46 -1.25
CA PRO A 527 -12.52 15.30 -0.64
C PRO A 527 -12.50 14.18 0.39
N TYR A 528 -12.97 14.46 1.61
CA TYR A 528 -12.98 13.47 2.69
C TYR A 528 -14.36 12.83 2.80
N ARG A 529 -14.39 11.50 2.81
CA ARG A 529 -15.61 10.68 2.89
C ARG A 529 -15.46 9.67 4.01
N GLN A 530 -16.49 9.50 4.84
CA GLN A 530 -16.42 8.51 5.93
C GLN A 530 -16.62 7.08 5.43
N TYR A 531 -17.40 6.92 4.36
CA TYR A 531 -17.84 5.61 3.83
C TYR A 531 -18.66 4.81 4.85
N PHE A 532 -19.48 5.50 5.65
CA PHE A 532 -20.40 4.87 6.58
C PHE A 532 -21.69 4.44 5.89
N SER A 533 -22.35 3.44 6.45
CA SER A 533 -23.66 2.96 6.01
C SER A 533 -24.71 4.09 5.96
N THR A 534 -24.60 5.06 6.88
CA THR A 534 -25.46 6.25 6.98
C THR A 534 -25.15 7.35 5.96
N ASP A 535 -24.04 7.23 5.21
CA ASP A 535 -23.68 8.18 4.16
C ASP A 535 -24.24 7.80 2.79
N VAL A 536 -24.86 6.63 2.66
CA VAL A 536 -25.41 6.13 1.40
C VAL A 536 -26.52 7.05 0.89
N GLN A 537 -26.31 7.60 -0.31
CA GLN A 537 -27.27 8.43 -1.02
C GLN A 537 -27.76 7.70 -2.27
N PRO A 538 -29.08 7.51 -2.45
CA PRO A 538 -29.63 6.80 -3.62
C PRO A 538 -29.17 7.40 -4.95
N VAL A 539 -29.02 6.52 -5.94
CA VAL A 539 -28.84 6.88 -7.36
C VAL A 539 -30.12 6.51 -8.09
N ILE A 540 -30.72 7.49 -8.75
CA ILE A 540 -32.02 7.40 -9.44
C ILE A 540 -31.77 7.43 -10.94
N ASN A 541 -32.42 6.52 -11.66
CA ASN A 541 -32.33 6.43 -13.11
C ASN A 541 -32.58 7.78 -13.80
N GLY A 542 -31.66 8.19 -14.66
CA GLY A 542 -31.72 9.45 -15.42
C GLY A 542 -31.46 10.74 -14.61
N HIS A 543 -31.31 10.67 -13.29
CA HIS A 543 -30.97 11.83 -12.47
C HIS A 543 -29.47 12.13 -12.57
N VAL A 544 -29.13 13.43 -12.62
CA VAL A 544 -27.74 13.90 -12.73
C VAL A 544 -27.18 14.22 -11.35
N TYR A 545 -26.00 13.66 -11.04
CA TYR A 545 -25.30 13.84 -9.77
C TYR A 545 -23.95 14.51 -10.00
N ALA A 546 -23.70 15.61 -9.30
CA ALA A 546 -22.37 16.21 -9.20
C ALA A 546 -21.55 15.45 -8.16
N VAL A 547 -20.34 15.00 -8.53
CA VAL A 547 -19.47 14.20 -7.68
C VAL A 547 -18.00 14.61 -7.81
N ASP A 548 -17.26 14.54 -6.71
CA ASP A 548 -15.81 14.78 -6.67
C ASP A 548 -15.04 13.46 -6.49
N VAL A 549 -14.31 13.02 -7.51
CA VAL A 549 -13.51 11.79 -7.49
C VAL A 549 -12.07 12.12 -7.09
N GLU A 550 -11.60 11.51 -6.00
CA GLU A 550 -10.20 11.56 -5.60
C GLU A 550 -9.36 10.71 -6.58
N LEU A 551 -8.32 11.31 -7.15
CA LEU A 551 -7.21 10.58 -7.75
C LEU A 551 -6.06 10.60 -6.76
N TRP A 552 -5.33 9.48 -6.71
CA TRP A 552 -4.24 9.32 -5.76
C TRP A 552 -3.10 10.32 -6.01
N PRO A 553 -2.29 10.62 -4.95
CA PRO A 553 -1.15 11.51 -5.07
C PRO A 553 -0.26 11.15 -6.25
N THR A 554 0.25 12.15 -6.95
CA THR A 554 1.11 11.93 -8.12
C THR A 554 2.23 12.94 -8.22
N ASN A 555 3.21 12.59 -9.03
CA ASN A 555 4.21 13.47 -9.60
C ASN A 555 4.41 13.12 -11.07
N VAL A 556 4.37 14.10 -11.96
CA VAL A 556 4.86 13.97 -13.34
C VAL A 556 5.37 15.33 -13.82
N VAL A 557 6.47 15.32 -14.56
CA VAL A 557 6.96 16.52 -15.24
C VAL A 557 6.84 16.28 -16.75
N ILE A 558 5.92 17.02 -17.37
CA ILE A 558 5.58 16.89 -18.78
C ILE A 558 6.46 17.84 -19.56
N ASP A 559 7.22 17.32 -20.51
CA ASP A 559 8.04 18.16 -21.39
C ASP A 559 7.16 18.93 -22.38
N LYS A 560 7.66 20.10 -22.81
CA LYS A 560 7.04 20.88 -23.89
C LYS A 560 6.67 20.00 -25.08
N GLY A 561 5.44 20.14 -25.57
CA GLY A 561 4.88 19.34 -26.66
C GLY A 561 4.14 18.09 -26.21
N GLY A 562 4.32 17.65 -24.95
CA GLY A 562 3.58 16.55 -24.35
C GLY A 562 2.10 16.91 -24.10
N LYS A 563 1.29 15.91 -23.75
CA LYS A 563 -0.15 16.06 -23.45
C LYS A 563 -0.57 15.20 -22.27
N LEU A 564 -1.73 15.51 -21.71
CA LEU A 564 -2.45 14.61 -20.82
C LEU A 564 -3.70 14.07 -21.48
N ILE A 565 -4.05 12.83 -21.11
CA ILE A 565 -5.38 12.26 -21.34
C ILE A 565 -6.00 11.97 -19.98
N PHE A 566 -7.19 12.51 -19.74
CA PHE A 566 -8.04 12.14 -18.62
C PHE A 566 -9.13 11.19 -19.12
N GLU A 567 -9.22 10.04 -18.49
CA GLU A 567 -10.12 8.94 -18.87
C GLU A 567 -11.16 8.73 -17.79
N VAL A 568 -12.43 8.59 -18.18
CA VAL A 568 -13.53 8.17 -17.31
C VAL A 568 -14.07 6.84 -17.83
N SER A 569 -14.10 5.82 -16.98
CA SER A 569 -14.44 4.44 -17.32
C SER A 569 -15.46 3.87 -16.33
N SER A 570 -16.14 2.81 -16.75
CA SER A 570 -17.04 2.01 -15.91
C SER A 570 -16.39 0.76 -15.29
N GLY A 571 -15.08 0.62 -15.44
CA GLY A 571 -14.28 -0.47 -14.87
C GLY A 571 -12.79 -0.18 -14.93
N ASP A 572 -11.98 -1.07 -14.37
CA ASP A 572 -10.53 -0.95 -14.39
C ASP A 572 -9.98 -0.90 -15.83
N THR A 573 -9.02 -0.02 -16.04
CA THR A 573 -8.29 0.15 -17.31
C THR A 573 -6.81 -0.13 -17.13
N GLN A 574 -5.99 0.04 -18.17
CA GLN A 574 -4.57 -0.34 -18.18
C GLN A 574 -3.78 0.07 -16.91
N GLY A 575 -2.79 -0.73 -16.54
CA GLY A 575 -1.99 -0.53 -15.34
C GLY A 575 -2.70 -0.86 -14.02
N SER A 576 -3.81 -1.61 -14.05
CA SER A 576 -4.50 -2.07 -12.82
C SER A 576 -3.99 -3.42 -12.29
N GLY A 577 -3.28 -4.20 -13.12
CA GLY A 577 -2.62 -5.45 -12.71
C GLY A 577 -3.52 -6.38 -11.87
N LEU A 578 -3.05 -6.75 -10.68
CA LEU A 578 -3.79 -7.57 -9.71
C LEU A 578 -4.82 -6.77 -8.86
N PHE A 579 -4.85 -5.45 -8.96
CA PHE A 579 -5.65 -4.55 -8.12
C PHE A 579 -7.00 -4.18 -8.76
N GLN A 580 -7.72 -5.20 -9.25
CA GLN A 580 -8.99 -5.02 -9.97
C GLN A 580 -10.21 -5.11 -9.04
N HIS A 581 -11.30 -4.49 -9.52
CA HIS A 581 -12.60 -4.35 -8.88
C HIS A 581 -13.65 -5.12 -9.69
N THR A 582 -13.64 -6.45 -9.59
CA THR A 582 -14.42 -7.36 -10.46
C THR A 582 -15.43 -8.21 -9.71
N ASN A 583 -15.53 -8.06 -8.38
CA ASN A 583 -16.42 -8.91 -7.58
C ASN A 583 -17.89 -8.78 -8.03
N PRO A 584 -18.55 -9.87 -8.47
CA PRO A 584 -19.90 -9.79 -9.03
C PRO A 584 -21.01 -9.58 -7.98
N LYS A 585 -20.73 -9.81 -6.69
CA LYS A 585 -21.67 -9.51 -5.59
C LYS A 585 -21.57 -8.03 -5.16
N ASP A 586 -20.38 -7.44 -5.24
CA ASP A 586 -20.17 -6.01 -5.00
C ASP A 586 -20.62 -5.18 -6.21
N ARG A 587 -20.38 -5.66 -7.44
CA ARG A 587 -20.66 -4.98 -8.72
C ARG A 587 -21.66 -5.76 -9.59
N SER A 588 -22.84 -6.03 -9.04
CA SER A 588 -23.84 -6.85 -9.74
C SER A 588 -24.45 -6.15 -10.97
N LYS A 589 -24.75 -6.92 -12.02
CA LYS A 589 -25.40 -6.41 -13.23
C LYS A 589 -26.77 -5.79 -12.97
N SER A 590 -27.50 -6.25 -11.97
CA SER A 590 -28.83 -5.72 -11.63
C SER A 590 -28.77 -4.30 -11.05
N VAL A 591 -27.68 -3.92 -10.38
CA VAL A 591 -27.52 -2.59 -9.76
C VAL A 591 -26.76 -1.64 -10.67
N PHE A 592 -25.69 -2.11 -11.31
CA PHE A 592 -24.74 -1.27 -12.05
C PHE A 592 -24.89 -1.37 -13.58
N GLY A 593 -25.77 -2.24 -14.10
CA GLY A 593 -25.91 -2.46 -15.54
C GLY A 593 -26.70 -1.36 -16.25
N GLY A 594 -26.21 -0.90 -17.41
CA GLY A 594 -26.84 0.15 -18.20
C GLY A 594 -25.84 0.98 -18.98
N GLN A 595 -26.18 2.25 -19.19
CA GLN A 595 -25.27 3.26 -19.74
C GLN A 595 -25.03 4.36 -18.69
N ASN A 596 -23.77 4.68 -18.46
CA ASN A 596 -23.36 5.85 -17.68
C ASN A 596 -23.20 7.03 -18.64
N SER A 597 -23.45 8.26 -18.17
CA SER A 597 -23.30 9.47 -18.98
C SER A 597 -22.66 10.60 -18.20
N LEU A 598 -21.79 11.36 -18.86
CA LEU A 598 -21.34 12.68 -18.43
C LEU A 598 -22.21 13.74 -19.09
N HIS A 599 -22.70 14.70 -18.31
CA HIS A 599 -23.58 15.78 -18.78
C HIS A 599 -22.84 17.10 -18.93
N PHE A 600 -23.12 17.83 -20.00
CA PHE A 600 -22.52 19.12 -20.33
C PHE A 600 -23.62 20.14 -20.60
N GLY A 601 -23.40 21.40 -20.24
CA GLY A 601 -24.30 22.50 -20.54
C GLY A 601 -24.15 23.66 -19.56
N PRO A 602 -24.96 24.72 -19.71
CA PRO A 602 -24.95 25.85 -18.78
C PRO A 602 -25.20 25.41 -17.33
N GLY A 603 -24.28 25.73 -16.42
CA GLY A 603 -24.36 25.34 -15.00
C GLY A 603 -23.99 23.89 -14.69
N VAL A 604 -23.54 23.11 -15.68
CA VAL A 604 -23.10 21.72 -15.54
C VAL A 604 -21.67 21.61 -16.06
N GLU A 605 -20.71 21.90 -15.18
CA GLU A 605 -19.28 21.91 -15.51
C GLU A 605 -18.61 20.61 -15.06
N ASN A 606 -17.87 19.96 -15.95
CA ASN A 606 -16.98 18.86 -15.61
C ASN A 606 -15.54 19.36 -15.69
N TYR A 607 -14.71 19.06 -14.70
CA TYR A 607 -13.31 19.48 -14.70
C TYR A 607 -12.43 18.54 -13.89
N ILE A 608 -11.13 18.53 -14.20
CA ILE A 608 -10.11 18.04 -13.27
C ILE A 608 -9.33 19.20 -12.70
N THR A 609 -8.89 19.08 -11.45
CA THR A 609 -8.03 20.05 -10.80
C THR A 609 -6.63 19.45 -10.71
N LEU A 610 -5.68 20.04 -11.45
CA LEU A 610 -4.28 19.60 -11.48
C LEU A 610 -3.43 20.45 -10.51
N PRO A 611 -2.58 19.83 -9.67
CA PRO A 611 -1.67 20.53 -8.77
C PRO A 611 -0.41 20.97 -9.52
N ILE A 612 -0.49 22.11 -10.22
CA ILE A 612 0.64 22.65 -10.99
C ILE A 612 1.68 23.22 -10.03
N ILE A 613 2.96 22.88 -10.21
CA ILE A 613 4.05 23.45 -9.40
C ILE A 613 4.78 24.52 -10.20
N PRO A 614 4.69 25.80 -9.79
CA PRO A 614 5.52 26.85 -10.37
C PRO A 614 7.01 26.56 -10.14
N PRO A 615 7.90 26.98 -11.07
CA PRO A 615 9.34 26.96 -10.86
C PRO A 615 9.74 27.65 -9.56
N LYS A 616 10.84 27.20 -8.94
CA LYS A 616 11.43 27.86 -7.77
C LYS A 616 12.12 29.18 -8.14
#